data_AF-A0A9D5V5L6-F1
#
_entry.id   AF-A0A9D5V5L6-F1
#
_cell.length_a   1.000
_cell.length_b   1.000
_cell.length_c   1.000
_cell.angle_alpha   90.00
_cell.angle_beta   90.00
_cell.angle_gamma   90.00
#
_symmetry.space_group_name_H-M   'P 1'
#
loop_
_entity.id
_entity.type
_entity.pdbx_description
1 polymer ?
#
loop_
_entity_poly.entity_id
_entity_poly.type
_entity_poly.pdbx_seq_one_letter_code
_entity_poly.pdbx_strand_id
1 'polypeptide(L)'
;MPDGRRFAPGFRLNLMDTLVLLVGVASSWYAAGLEWWMGAAIGWVVVHFFLFCNVLRLARRLELIWAGLYLTLSLATLLTGVPGWKVVFTVTFAATVVLGGVQMRHPAYLWLLIVWILAALVRAFGSETRPKSLAAA
;
A
#
# COMPACT_ATOMS: atom_id res chain seq x y z
N MET A 1 -14.54 -18.93 29.71
CA MET A 1 -14.82 -19.53 28.40
C MET A 1 -14.23 -18.59 27.36
N PRO A 2 -13.23 -18.98 26.56
CA PRO A 2 -12.72 -18.09 25.52
C PRO A 2 -13.78 -18.00 24.43
N ASP A 3 -14.53 -16.91 24.41
CA ASP A 3 -15.56 -16.64 23.40
C ASP A 3 -14.89 -16.58 22.03
N GLY A 4 -15.16 -17.59 21.22
CA GLY A 4 -14.61 -17.84 19.89
C GLY A 4 -14.98 -16.81 18.84
N ARG A 5 -14.60 -15.54 19.04
CA ARG A 5 -14.48 -14.57 17.96
C ARG A 5 -13.30 -14.99 17.09
N ARG A 6 -13.55 -15.94 16.21
CA ARG A 6 -12.70 -16.27 15.06
C ARG A 6 -12.41 -14.95 14.35
N PHE A 7 -11.17 -14.46 14.48
CA PHE A 7 -10.63 -13.55 13.48
C PHE A 7 -10.77 -14.27 12.15
N ALA A 8 -11.68 -13.79 11.29
CA ALA A 8 -11.83 -14.24 9.94
C ALA A 8 -11.19 -13.17 9.04
N PRO A 9 -9.89 -13.29 8.69
CA PRO A 9 -9.34 -12.62 7.53
C PRO A 9 -10.22 -13.00 6.34
N GLY A 10 -10.96 -12.05 5.82
CA GLY A 10 -11.91 -12.29 4.75
C GLY A 10 -12.07 -11.03 3.94
N PHE A 11 -11.90 -11.17 2.64
CA PHE A 11 -12.18 -10.11 1.67
C PHE A 11 -13.64 -9.69 1.79
N ARG A 12 -13.90 -8.52 2.36
CA ARG A 12 -15.26 -7.97 2.54
C ARG A 12 -15.38 -6.71 1.71
N LEU A 13 -15.71 -6.88 0.43
CA LEU A 13 -16.15 -5.76 -0.39
C LEU A 13 -17.53 -5.30 0.06
N ASN A 14 -17.58 -4.19 0.77
CA ASN A 14 -18.83 -3.46 0.94
C ASN A 14 -19.16 -2.70 -0.36
N LEU A 15 -20.45 -2.48 -0.63
CA LEU A 15 -20.89 -1.68 -1.77
C LEU A 15 -20.28 -0.27 -1.71
N MET A 16 -20.23 0.32 -0.51
CA MET A 16 -19.65 1.64 -0.31
C MET A 16 -18.15 1.68 -0.64
N ASP A 17 -17.38 0.67 -0.23
CA ASP A 17 -15.95 0.59 -0.54
C ASP A 17 -15.74 0.45 -2.06
N THR A 18 -16.59 -0.33 -2.72
CA THR A 18 -16.56 -0.50 -4.18
C THR A 18 -16.84 0.81 -4.92
N LEU A 19 -17.84 1.58 -4.46
CA LEU A 19 -18.15 2.90 -5.04
C LEU A 19 -16.99 3.88 -4.84
N VAL A 20 -16.41 3.93 -3.64
CA VAL A 20 -15.24 4.78 -3.35
C VAL A 20 -14.06 4.42 -4.25
N LEU A 21 -13.83 3.12 -4.49
CA LEU A 21 -12.77 2.67 -5.40
C LEU A 21 -13.03 3.05 -6.85
N LEU A 22 -14.26 2.86 -7.34
CA LEU A 22 -14.61 3.23 -8.72
C LEU A 22 -14.45 4.73 -8.95
N VAL A 23 -14.97 5.55 -8.04
CA VAL A 23 -14.82 7.01 -8.11
C VAL A 23 -13.35 7.40 -7.99
N GLY A 24 -12.61 6.79 -7.07
CA GLY A 24 -11.18 7.05 -6.87
C GLY A 24 -10.33 6.73 -8.09
N VAL A 25 -10.56 5.57 -8.71
CA VAL A 25 -9.87 5.15 -9.94
C VAL A 25 -10.23 6.07 -11.11
N ALA A 26 -11.52 6.37 -11.30
CA ALA A 26 -11.95 7.30 -12.35
C ALA A 26 -11.34 8.69 -12.16
N SER A 27 -11.32 9.19 -10.93
CA SER A 27 -10.72 10.49 -10.58
C SER A 27 -9.21 10.50 -10.82
N SER A 28 -8.51 9.43 -10.42
CA SER A 28 -7.07 9.27 -10.67
C SER A 28 -6.75 9.21 -12.15
N TRP A 29 -7.55 8.48 -12.93
CA TRP A 29 -7.40 8.39 -14.38
C TRP A 29 -7.60 9.73 -15.07
N TYR A 30 -8.67 10.45 -14.70
CA TYR A 30 -8.94 11.79 -15.22
C TYR A 30 -7.81 12.76 -14.87
N ALA A 31 -7.35 12.77 -13.61
CA ALA A 31 -6.26 13.62 -13.16
C ALA A 31 -4.93 13.29 -13.83
N ALA A 32 -4.64 12.01 -14.09
CA ALA A 32 -3.45 11.59 -14.82
C ALA A 32 -3.39 12.14 -16.25
N GLY A 33 -4.55 12.43 -16.85
CA GLY A 33 -4.65 13.10 -18.15
C GLY A 33 -4.29 14.59 -18.11
N LEU A 34 -4.36 15.22 -16.94
CA LEU A 34 -3.95 16.62 -16.74
C LEU A 34 -2.48 16.70 -16.36
N GLU A 35 -2.10 15.96 -15.33
CA GLU A 35 -0.75 15.93 -14.79
C GLU A 35 -0.54 14.58 -14.10
N TRP A 36 0.53 13.87 -14.49
CA TRP A 36 0.68 12.47 -14.11
C TRP A 36 0.94 12.30 -12.60
N TRP A 37 1.62 13.24 -11.94
CA TRP A 37 1.87 13.19 -10.50
C TRP A 37 0.58 13.35 -9.68
N MET A 38 -0.36 14.18 -10.11
CA MET A 38 -1.69 14.30 -9.52
C MET A 38 -2.47 12.98 -9.62
N GLY A 39 -2.45 12.35 -10.79
CA GLY A 39 -3.04 11.03 -10.98
C GLY A 39 -2.45 9.98 -10.03
N ALA A 40 -1.11 9.95 -9.94
CA ALA A 40 -0.39 9.06 -9.04
C ALA A 40 -0.69 9.34 -7.56
N ALA A 41 -0.77 10.61 -7.15
CA ALA A 41 -1.09 11.02 -5.79
C ALA A 41 -2.50 10.57 -5.37
N ILE A 42 -3.50 10.70 -6.25
CA ILE A 42 -4.86 10.23 -5.98
C ILE A 42 -4.88 8.71 -5.92
N GLY A 43 -4.29 8.04 -6.91
CA GLY A 43 -4.23 6.58 -6.97
C GLY A 43 -3.56 5.97 -5.74
N TRP A 44 -2.51 6.62 -5.22
CA TRP A 44 -1.81 6.21 -4.02
C TRP A 44 -2.73 6.14 -2.80
N VAL A 45 -3.55 7.17 -2.58
CA VAL A 45 -4.52 7.21 -1.48
C VAL A 45 -5.59 6.14 -1.65
N VAL A 46 -6.10 5.94 -2.88
CA VAL A 46 -7.14 4.96 -3.18
C VAL A 46 -6.67 3.53 -2.89
N VAL A 47 -5.45 3.19 -3.32
CA VAL A 47 -4.84 1.87 -3.06
C VAL A 47 -4.64 1.64 -1.57
N HIS A 48 -4.18 2.64 -0.83
CA HIS A 48 -3.97 2.53 0.61
C HIS A 48 -5.30 2.44 1.39
N PHE A 49 -6.32 3.20 0.99
CA PHE A 49 -7.64 3.11 1.57
C PHE A 49 -8.22 1.69 1.39
N PHE A 50 -8.10 1.13 0.19
CA PHE A 50 -8.47 -0.27 -0.06
C PHE A 50 -7.72 -1.23 0.87
N LEU A 51 -6.40 -1.08 0.95
CA LEU A 51 -5.54 -1.94 1.77
C LEU A 51 -5.93 -1.85 3.26
N PHE A 52 -6.16 -0.65 3.79
CA PHE A 52 -6.50 -0.44 5.19
C PHE A 52 -7.89 -0.95 5.55
N CYS A 53 -8.88 -0.71 4.69
CA CYS A 53 -10.26 -1.09 4.98
C CYS A 53 -10.54 -2.58 4.71
N ASN A 54 -9.96 -3.16 3.64
CA ASN A 54 -10.31 -4.52 3.18
C ASN A 54 -9.31 -5.59 3.62
N VAL A 55 -8.01 -5.29 3.62
CA VAL A 55 -6.96 -6.31 3.84
C VAL A 55 -6.45 -6.28 5.28
N LEU A 56 -5.96 -5.12 5.72
CA LEU A 56 -5.30 -4.97 7.01
C LEU A 56 -6.29 -4.69 8.15
N ARG A 57 -7.49 -4.20 7.82
CA ARG A 57 -8.55 -3.80 8.76
C ARG A 57 -7.97 -2.99 9.93
N LEU A 58 -7.30 -1.89 9.55
CA LEU A 58 -6.57 -1.04 10.47
C LEU A 58 -7.54 -0.35 11.45
N ALA A 59 -7.09 -0.03 12.66
CA ALA A 59 -7.91 0.77 13.56
C ALA A 59 -8.04 2.20 13.01
N ARG A 60 -9.26 2.75 13.01
CA ARG A 60 -9.58 4.10 12.47
C ARG A 60 -8.64 5.21 12.94
N ARG A 61 -8.10 5.13 14.15
CA ARG A 61 -7.12 6.10 14.67
C ARG A 61 -5.80 6.08 13.89
N LEU A 62 -5.31 4.90 13.50
CA LEU A 62 -4.07 4.74 12.75
C LEU A 62 -4.24 5.20 11.29
N GLU A 63 -5.42 4.97 10.70
CA GLU A 63 -5.77 5.48 9.37
C GLU A 63 -5.70 7.01 9.33
N LEU A 64 -6.24 7.68 10.36
CA LEU A 64 -6.21 9.14 10.45
C LEU A 64 -4.78 9.69 10.63
N ILE A 65 -3.92 9.01 11.39
CA ILE A 65 -2.51 9.40 11.53
C ILE A 65 -1.80 9.29 10.18
N TRP A 66 -2.01 8.18 9.46
CA TRP A 66 -1.43 8.00 8.12
C TRP A 66 -1.95 9.05 7.13
N ALA A 67 -3.26 9.31 7.12
CA ALA A 67 -3.87 10.31 6.26
C ALA A 67 -3.35 11.71 6.56
N GLY A 68 -3.22 12.08 7.84
CA GLY A 68 -2.62 13.34 8.27
C GLY A 68 -1.19 13.47 7.78
N LEU A 69 -0.37 12.44 7.93
CA LEU A 69 1.02 12.42 7.44
C LEU A 69 1.09 12.63 5.92
N TYR A 70 0.30 11.87 5.16
CA TYR A 70 0.26 11.97 3.70
C TYR A 70 -0.20 13.36 3.24
N LEU A 71 -1.28 13.89 3.82
CA LEU A 71 -1.80 15.22 3.50
C LEU A 71 -0.77 16.31 3.79
N THR A 72 -0.10 16.25 4.93
CA THR A 72 0.88 17.28 5.33
C THR A 72 2.09 17.28 4.38
N LEU A 73 2.61 16.10 4.03
CA LEU A 73 3.73 15.96 3.09
C LEU A 73 3.35 16.36 1.65
N SER A 74 2.15 15.98 1.21
CA SER A 74 1.64 16.35 -0.11
C SER A 74 1.41 17.85 -0.22
N LEU A 75 0.84 18.47 0.82
CA LEU A 75 0.63 19.91 0.87
C LEU A 75 1.96 20.67 0.90
N ALA A 76 2.94 20.21 1.69
CA ALA A 76 4.29 20.79 1.69
C ALA A 76 4.95 20.71 0.31
N THR A 77 4.80 19.57 -0.37
CA THR A 77 5.32 19.36 -1.74
C THR A 77 4.65 20.28 -2.75
N LEU A 78 3.34 20.48 -2.65
CA LEU A 78 2.60 21.38 -3.55
C LEU A 78 2.96 22.85 -3.32
N LEU A 79 3.17 23.27 -2.07
CA LEU A 79 3.43 24.67 -1.73
C LEU A 79 4.90 25.07 -1.89
N THR A 80 5.83 24.18 -1.55
CA THR A 80 7.27 24.50 -1.50
C THR A 80 8.11 23.74 -2.53
N GLY A 81 7.53 22.73 -3.20
CA GLY A 81 8.28 21.81 -4.07
C GLY A 81 9.15 20.80 -3.31
N VAL A 82 9.22 20.89 -1.97
CA VAL A 82 10.06 20.05 -1.10
C VAL A 82 9.18 19.44 -0.01
N PRO A 83 9.33 18.15 0.36
CA PRO A 83 10.22 17.14 -0.20
C PRO A 83 9.50 16.40 -1.33
N GLY A 84 9.90 16.61 -2.60
CA GLY A 84 9.19 16.16 -3.80
C GLY A 84 8.54 14.76 -3.76
N TRP A 85 7.57 14.52 -4.64
CA TRP A 85 6.66 13.35 -4.64
C TRP A 85 7.28 11.98 -4.31
N LYS A 86 8.51 11.70 -4.75
CA LYS A 86 9.25 10.47 -4.41
C LYS A 86 9.41 10.27 -2.90
N VAL A 87 9.75 11.34 -2.17
CA VAL A 87 9.92 11.30 -0.71
C VAL A 87 8.57 11.11 -0.04
N VAL A 88 7.53 11.82 -0.49
CA VAL A 88 6.15 11.64 0.01
C VAL A 88 5.72 10.18 -0.08
N PHE A 89 5.87 9.55 -1.25
CA PHE A 89 5.51 8.15 -1.44
C PHE A 89 6.37 7.20 -0.60
N THR A 90 7.67 7.44 -0.52
CA THR A 90 8.57 6.57 0.25
C THR A 90 8.28 6.62 1.75
N VAL A 91 8.11 7.83 2.31
CA VAL A 91 7.82 8.04 3.73
C VAL A 91 6.45 7.48 4.09
N THR A 92 5.44 7.72 3.25
CA THR A 92 4.09 7.23 3.52
C THR A 92 3.96 5.72 3.32
N PHE A 93 4.71 5.13 2.38
CA PHE A 93 4.85 3.68 2.26
C PHE A 93 5.50 3.06 3.51
N ALA A 94 6.60 3.64 3.99
CA ALA A 94 7.24 3.18 5.21
C ALA A 94 6.29 3.27 6.42
N ALA A 95 5.51 4.36 6.51
CA ALA A 95 4.47 4.51 7.52
C ALA A 95 3.38 3.42 7.39
N THR A 96 2.93 3.11 6.18
CA THR A 96 1.99 1.99 5.91
C THR A 96 2.53 0.67 6.45
N VAL A 97 3.79 0.36 6.16
CA VAL A 97 4.45 -0.88 6.60
C VAL A 97 4.57 -0.92 8.13
N VAL A 98 4.97 0.18 8.76
CA VAL A 98 5.09 0.26 10.22
C VAL A 98 3.72 0.13 10.90
N LEU A 99 2.72 0.89 10.47
CA LEU A 99 1.37 0.85 11.05
C LEU A 99 0.70 -0.51 10.80
N GLY A 100 0.84 -1.06 9.60
CA GLY A 100 0.41 -2.40 9.27
C GLY A 100 1.10 -3.45 10.12
N GLY A 101 2.43 -3.35 10.30
CA GLY A 101 3.21 -4.24 11.16
C GLY A 101 2.81 -4.17 12.64
N VAL A 102 2.54 -2.98 13.16
CA VAL A 102 2.02 -2.77 14.53
C VAL A 102 0.65 -3.41 14.69
N GLN A 103 -0.25 -3.25 13.71
CA GLN A 103 -1.58 -3.88 13.72
C GLN A 103 -1.48 -5.41 13.58
N MET A 104 -0.51 -5.91 12.81
CA MET A 104 -0.22 -7.33 12.60
C MET A 104 0.49 -8.01 13.77
N ARG A 105 0.71 -7.32 14.90
CA ARG A 105 1.16 -7.97 16.16
C ARG A 105 0.10 -8.91 16.76
N HIS A 106 -1.09 -9.04 16.15
CA HIS A 106 -1.95 -10.22 16.32
C HIS A 106 -1.44 -11.39 15.44
N PRO A 107 -1.08 -12.55 16.03
CA PRO A 107 -0.23 -13.60 15.43
C PRO A 107 -0.72 -14.30 14.14
N ALA A 108 -1.87 -13.94 13.58
CA ALA A 108 -2.47 -14.62 12.42
C ALA A 108 -2.00 -14.10 11.04
N TYR A 109 -1.34 -12.93 10.94
CA TYR A 109 -1.03 -12.28 9.65
C TYR A 109 0.46 -12.22 9.26
N LEU A 110 1.38 -12.47 10.19
CA LEU A 110 2.83 -12.33 9.99
C LEU A 110 3.40 -13.29 8.93
N TRP A 111 2.80 -14.47 8.78
CA TRP A 111 3.27 -15.52 7.88
C TRP A 111 3.06 -15.19 6.39
N LEU A 112 1.91 -14.60 6.02
CA LEU A 112 1.58 -14.35 4.61
C LEU A 112 2.43 -13.22 3.99
N LEU A 113 2.74 -12.18 4.78
CA LEU A 113 3.55 -11.05 4.32
C LEU A 113 5.03 -11.45 4.13
N ILE A 114 5.57 -12.26 5.06
CA ILE A 114 6.92 -12.82 4.96
C ILE A 114 7.07 -13.71 3.72
N VAL A 115 6.08 -14.58 3.45
CA VAL A 115 6.11 -15.47 2.29
C VAL A 115 6.09 -14.68 0.97
N TRP A 116 5.29 -13.62 0.86
CA TRP A 116 5.23 -12.81 -0.36
C TRP A 116 6.49 -11.98 -0.59
N ILE A 117 7.06 -11.38 0.46
CA ILE A 117 8.31 -10.61 0.37
C ILE A 117 9.48 -11.53 0.02
N LEU A 118 9.58 -12.71 0.64
CA LEU A 118 10.57 -13.72 0.27
C LEU A 118 10.36 -14.23 -1.16
N ALA A 119 9.14 -14.50 -1.59
CA ALA A 119 8.86 -14.95 -2.95
C ALA A 119 9.21 -13.88 -4.00
N ALA A 120 8.95 -12.60 -3.71
CA ALA A 120 9.31 -11.48 -4.57
C ALA A 120 10.83 -11.30 -4.64
N LEU A 121 11.53 -11.39 -3.49
CA LEU A 121 13.00 -11.32 -3.44
C LEU A 121 13.66 -12.50 -4.16
N VAL A 122 13.18 -13.72 -3.97
CA VAL A 122 13.68 -14.92 -4.67
C VAL A 122 13.48 -14.80 -6.19
N ARG A 123 12.37 -14.25 -6.65
CA ARG A 123 12.16 -14.01 -8.09
C ARG A 123 13.04 -12.90 -8.65
N ALA A 124 13.25 -11.84 -7.88
CA ALA A 124 14.12 -10.73 -8.28
C ALA A 124 15.59 -11.18 -8.36
N PHE A 125 16.10 -11.86 -7.33
CA PHE A 125 17.50 -12.30 -7.25
C PHE A 125 17.81 -13.63 -7.96
N GLY A 126 16.81 -14.48 -8.21
CA GLY A 126 16.99 -15.76 -8.91
C GLY A 126 17.17 -15.65 -10.42
N SER A 127 17.04 -14.46 -11.00
CA SER A 127 17.21 -14.22 -12.44
C SER A 127 18.67 -13.93 -12.85
N GLU A 128 19.57 -13.74 -11.89
CA GLU A 128 20.91 -13.20 -12.15
C GLU A 128 22.03 -14.26 -12.22
N THR A 129 21.72 -15.54 -11.99
CA THR A 129 22.71 -16.64 -11.98
C THR A 129 22.56 -17.64 -13.14
N ARG A 130 22.12 -17.20 -14.34
CA ARG A 130 22.42 -17.97 -15.56
C ARG A 130 23.77 -17.55 -16.13
N PRO A 131 24.87 -18.30 -15.88
CA PRO A 131 26.11 -18.08 -16.63
C PRO A 131 25.84 -18.29 -18.12
N LYS A 132 26.05 -17.24 -18.92
CA LYS A 132 26.03 -17.26 -20.38
C LYS A 132 27.29 -17.94 -20.94
N SER A 133 27.58 -19.17 -20.54
CA SER A 133 28.69 -19.93 -21.08
C SER A 133 28.30 -21.39 -21.29
N LEU A 134 27.53 -21.63 -22.35
CA LEU A 134 27.45 -22.90 -23.08
C LEU A 134 26.81 -22.65 -24.46
N ALA A 135 27.15 -21.50 -25.05
CA ALA A 135 27.18 -21.31 -26.49
C ALA A 135 28.65 -21.47 -26.88
N ALA A 136 28.94 -22.36 -27.84
CA ALA A 136 30.26 -22.77 -28.33
C ALA A 136 30.95 -23.90 -27.54
N ALA A 137 30.46 -25.13 -27.74
CA ALA A 137 31.30 -26.31 -27.94
C ALA A 137 30.55 -27.30 -28.82
#